data_AF-A0A7G2LS92-F1
#
_entry.id   AF-A0A7G2LS92-F1
#
_cell.length_a   1.000
_cell.length_b   1.000
_cell.length_c   1.000
_cell.angle_alpha   90.00
_cell.angle_beta   90.00
_cell.angle_gamma   90.00
#
_symmetry.space_group_name_H-M   'P 1'
#
loop_
_entity.id
_entity.type
_entity.pdbx_description
1 polymer ?
#
loop_
_entity_poly.entity_id
_entity_poly.type
_entity_poly.pdbx_seq_one_letter_code
_entity_poly.pdbx_strand_id
1 'polypeptide(L)' 'YEEGLYLPIMKFADAGKVDETLVRIIRGNVREPDQLVGDIYALTTCNEIGHRRLIDMMEEFALDDLTGIAGFILDNS' A
#
# COMPACT_ATOMS: atom_id res chain seq x y z
N TYR A 1 -10.76 -15.41 23.29
CA TYR A 1 -9.88 -14.30 22.86
C TYR A 1 -8.97 -14.85 21.79
N GLU A 2 -9.49 -14.92 20.56
CA GLU A 2 -8.81 -15.45 19.36
C GLU A 2 -8.70 -14.34 18.29
N GLU A 3 -8.66 -13.08 18.73
CA GLU A 3 -8.46 -11.99 17.79
C GLU A 3 -6.99 -12.00 17.38
N GLY A 4 -6.76 -12.11 16.07
CA GLY A 4 -5.43 -12.09 15.49
C GLY A 4 -4.69 -10.79 15.77
N LEU A 5 -3.57 -10.59 15.08
CA LEU A 5 -2.76 -9.40 15.22
C LEU A 5 -3.56 -8.15 14.79
N TYR A 6 -3.91 -7.29 15.74
CA TYR A 6 -4.44 -5.95 15.45
C TYR A 6 -3.29 -4.96 15.28
N LEU A 7 -3.19 -4.37 14.09
CA LEU A 7 -2.25 -3.29 13.78
C LEU A 7 -3.02 -1.99 13.50
N PRO A 8 -2.75 -0.90 14.22
CA PRO A 8 -3.28 0.40 13.87
C PRO A 8 -2.71 0.88 12.53
N ILE A 9 -3.35 1.88 11.90
CA ILE A 9 -2.82 2.51 10.68
C ILE A 9 -1.45 3.10 11.01
N MET A 10 -0.41 2.54 10.39
CA MET A 10 0.97 2.94 10.56
C MET A 10 1.77 2.66 9.30
N LYS A 11 2.97 3.23 9.21
CA LYS A 11 3.87 3.01 8.07
C LYS A 11 4.43 1.57 8.13
N PHE A 12 4.32 0.85 7.02
CA PHE A 12 5.08 -0.39 6.81
C PHE A 12 6.53 -0.08 6.40
N ALA A 13 6.70 0.96 5.58
CA ALA A 13 7.99 1.46 5.14
C ALA A 13 8.00 3.00 5.18
N ASP A 14 9.17 3.59 5.37
CA ASP A 14 9.38 5.03 5.31
C ASP A 14 10.56 5.34 4.39
N ALA A 15 10.34 6.20 3.40
CA ALA A 15 11.33 6.54 2.35
C ALA A 15 12.00 5.29 1.72
N GLY A 16 11.20 4.25 1.41
CA GLY A 16 11.68 3.01 0.81
C GLY A 16 12.36 2.04 1.77
N LYS A 17 12.46 2.37 3.07
CA LYS A 17 13.03 1.48 4.09
C LYS A 17 11.92 0.81 4.90
N VAL A 18 11.89 -0.52 4.87
CA VAL A 18 10.93 -1.33 5.64
C VAL A 18 11.22 -1.27 7.14
N ASP A 19 10.17 -1.24 7.95
CA ASP A 19 10.27 -1.38 9.41
C ASP A 19 10.45 -2.85 9.81
N GLU A 20 11.70 -3.25 10.04
CA GLU A 20 12.07 -4.58 10.51
C GLU A 20 11.48 -4.95 11.88
N THR A 21 11.14 -3.95 12.72
CA THR A 21 10.48 -4.19 13.99
C THR A 21 9.05 -4.66 13.76
N LEU A 22 8.33 -3.99 12.85
CA LEU A 22 6.99 -4.39 12.46
C LEU A 22 6.98 -5.77 11.80
N VAL A 23 7.93 -6.05 10.90
CA VAL A 23 8.09 -7.38 10.29
C VAL A 23 8.28 -8.45 11.37
N ARG A 24 9.14 -8.21 12.36
CA ARG A 24 9.35 -9.16 13.46
C ARG A 24 8.09 -9.37 14.31
N ILE A 25 7.34 -8.31 14.60
CA ILE A 25 6.07 -8.40 15.33
C ILE A 25 5.07 -9.25 14.54
N ILE A 26 4.89 -8.97 13.25
CA ILE A 26 3.96 -9.73 12.39
C ILE A 26 4.32 -11.21 12.39
N ARG A 27 5.58 -11.52 12.09
CA ARG A 27 6.06 -12.91 12.01
C ARG A 27 5.88 -13.69 13.32
N GLY A 28 6.00 -13.02 14.47
CA GLY A 28 5.85 -13.67 15.79
C GLY A 28 4.39 -13.94 16.19
N ASN A 29 3.40 -13.37 15.50
CA ASN A 29 2.00 -13.40 15.92
C ASN A 29 1.06 -14.08 14.92
N VAL A 30 1.58 -14.66 13.82
CA VAL A 30 0.76 -15.28 12.76
C VAL A 30 1.17 -16.72 12.48
N ARG A 31 0.23 -17.52 11.98
CA ARG A 31 0.43 -18.95 11.70
C ARG A 31 1.30 -19.21 10.47
N GLU A 32 1.16 -18.38 9.45
CA GLU A 32 1.85 -18.50 8.15
C GLU A 32 2.67 -17.22 7.87
N PRO A 33 3.79 -17.01 8.60
CA PRO A 33 4.52 -15.74 8.60
C PRO A 33 5.17 -15.38 7.26
N ASP A 34 5.68 -16.36 6.53
CA ASP A 34 6.33 -16.11 5.23
C ASP A 34 5.31 -15.69 4.16
N GLN A 35 4.14 -16.34 4.15
CA GLN A 35 3.06 -16.00 3.23
C GLN A 35 2.56 -14.58 3.50
N LEU A 36 2.21 -14.25 4.75
CA LEU A 36 1.69 -12.93 5.07
C LEU A 36 2.71 -11.82 4.80
N VAL A 37 3.99 -12.03 5.14
CA VAL A 37 5.04 -11.05 4.83
C VAL A 37 5.19 -10.90 3.32
N GLY A 38 5.16 -12.01 2.56
CA GLY A 38 5.17 -12.00 1.10
C GLY A 38 4.02 -11.16 0.51
N ASP A 39 2.80 -11.34 1.02
CA ASP A 39 1.64 -10.57 0.59
C ASP A 39 1.79 -9.07 0.85
N ILE A 40 2.35 -8.67 2.00
CA ILE A 40 2.61 -7.25 2.31
C ILE A 40 3.62 -6.63 1.33
N TYR A 41 4.69 -7.36 1.01
CA TYR A 41 5.65 -6.90 -0.01
C TYR A 41 5.02 -6.83 -1.40
N ALA A 42 4.15 -7.78 -1.76
CA ALA A 42 3.41 -7.77 -3.01
C ALA A 42 2.49 -6.55 -3.11
N LEU A 43 1.73 -6.23 -2.05
CA LEU A 43 0.88 -5.04 -1.98
C LEU A 43 1.69 -3.74 -2.09
N THR A 44 2.85 -3.69 -1.43
CA THR A 44 3.78 -2.55 -1.53
C THR A 44 4.25 -2.35 -2.97
N THR A 45 4.66 -3.43 -3.64
CA THR A 45 5.10 -3.42 -5.04
C THR A 45 3.96 -3.00 -5.98
N CYS A 46 2.75 -3.50 -5.75
CA CYS A 46 1.55 -3.09 -6.50
C CYS A 46 1.30 -1.58 -6.37
N ASN A 47 1.42 -1.03 -5.16
CA ASN A 47 1.27 0.41 -4.93
C ASN A 47 2.36 1.22 -5.63
N GLU A 48 3.61 0.76 -5.63
CA GLU A 48 4.71 1.44 -6.34
C GLU A 48 4.48 1.45 -7.87
N ILE A 49 4.06 0.32 -8.44
CA ILE A 49 3.74 0.23 -9.87
C ILE A 49 2.53 1.12 -10.21
N GLY A 50 1.49 1.09 -9.38
CA GLY A 50 0.30 1.92 -9.54
C GLY A 50 0.63 3.41 -9.48
N HIS A 51 1.44 3.81 -8.50
CA HIS A 51 1.93 5.18 -8.36
C HIS A 51 2.70 5.63 -9.60
N ARG A 52 3.68 4.84 -10.08
CA ARG A 52 4.44 5.18 -11.28
C ARG A 52 3.52 5.37 -12.49
N ARG A 53 2.62 4.42 -12.75
CA ARG A 53 1.69 4.50 -13.88
C ARG A 53 0.73 5.69 -13.77
N LEU A 54 0.33 6.03 -12.55
CA LEU A 54 -0.51 7.20 -12.29
C LEU A 54 0.24 8.50 -12.62
N ILE A 55 1.50 8.62 -12.19
CA ILE A 55 2.35 9.77 -12.50
C ILE A 55 2.60 9.86 -14.01
N ASP A 56 2.97 8.75 -14.67
CA ASP A 56 3.19 8.70 -16.12
C ASP A 56 1.95 9.22 -16.89
N MET A 57 0.74 8.83 -16.44
CA MET A 57 -0.51 9.31 -17.02
C MET A 57 -0.75 10.80 -16.75
N MET A 58 -0.48 11.28 -15.53
CA MET A 58 -0.60 12.72 -15.21
C MET A 58 0.36 13.56 -16.07
N GLU A 59 1.58 13.08 -16.30
CA GLU A 59 2.54 13.73 -17.19
C GLU A 59 2.08 13.70 -18.66
N GLU A 60 1.59 12.55 -19.15
CA GLU A 60 1.09 12.39 -20.53
C GLU A 60 -0.04 13.37 -20.85
N PHE A 61 -0.97 13.58 -19.90
CA PHE A 61 -2.13 14.45 -20.09
C PHE A 61 -1.96 15.86 -19.50
N ALA A 62 -0.76 16.21 -19.02
CA ALA A 62 -0.44 17.49 -18.38
C ALA A 62 -1.45 17.87 -17.27
N LEU A 63 -1.69 16.93 -16.35
CA LEU A 63 -2.61 17.11 -15.23
C LEU A 63 -1.86 17.64 -14.00
N ASP A 64 -2.29 18.79 -13.49
CA ASP A 64 -1.75 19.37 -12.25
C ASP A 64 -2.23 18.63 -10.99
N ASP A 65 -3.43 18.04 -11.04
CA ASP A 65 -4.02 17.26 -9.95
C ASP A 65 -5.05 16.22 -10.46
N LEU A 66 -5.61 15.44 -9.53
CA LEU A 66 -6.58 14.38 -9.82
C LEU A 66 -8.04 14.78 -9.53
N THR A 67 -8.31 16.04 -9.18
CA THR A 67 -9.63 16.51 -8.74
C THR A 67 -10.68 16.30 -9.83
N GLY A 68 -10.34 16.66 -11.07
CA GLY A 68 -11.24 16.50 -12.22
C GLY A 68 -11.57 15.04 -12.51
N ILE A 69 -10.57 14.16 -12.46
CA ILE A 69 -10.74 12.71 -12.68
C ILE A 69 -11.57 12.10 -11.54
N ALA A 70 -11.27 12.44 -10.30
CA ALA A 70 -11.98 11.94 -9.13
C ALA A 70 -13.47 12.34 -9.18
N GLY A 71 -13.77 13.59 -9.53
CA GLY A 71 -15.14 14.07 -9.72
C GLY A 71 -15.87 13.28 -10.81
N PHE A 72 -15.25 13.11 -11.99
CA PHE A 72 -15.84 12.33 -13.07
C PHE A 72 -16.15 10.89 -12.67
N ILE A 73 -15.25 10.21 -11.96
CA ILE A 73 -15.48 8.84 -11.49
C ILE A 73 -16.66 8.83 -10.52
N LEU A 74 -16.68 9.70 -9.51
CA LEU A 74 -17.72 9.72 -8.49
C LEU A 74 -19.11 10.03 -9.07
N ASP A 75 -19.19 10.91 -10.08
CA ASP A 75 -20.45 11.26 -10.75
C ASP A 75 -21.00 10.16 -11.65
N ASN A 76 -20.15 9.19 -12.06
CA ASN A 76 -20.49 8.11 -13.00
C ASN A 76 -20.38 6.71 -12.37
N SER A 77 -20.22 6.61 -11.04
CA SER A 77 -20.15 5.35 -10.27
C SER A 77 -21.51 4.93 -9.72
#